data_AF-A0A1F5X1J7-F1
#
_entry.id   AF-A0A1F5X1J7-F1
#
_cell.length_a   1.000
_cell.length_b   1.000
_cell.length_c   1.000
_cell.angle_alpha   90.00
_cell.angle_beta   90.00
_cell.angle_gamma   90.00
#
_symmetry.space_group_name_H-M   'P 1'
#
loop_
_entity.id
_entity.type
_entity.pdbx_description
1 polymer ?
#
loop_
_entity_poly.entity_id
_entity_poly.type
_entity_poly.pdbx_seq_one_letter_code
_entity_poly.pdbx_strand_id
1 'polypeptide(L)'
;MSAEKEQNLNNSEKERLAELARELEVIHVQKTNGQSDVVMQKLIKRLRDGDAYSAKIFLSNEADKFTQYREDAVPVIIEKLYGGSGSPWFTLERKMRIVKSESPK
;
A
#
# COMPACT_ATOMS: atom_id res chain seq x y z
N MET A 1 -11.76 -2.51 29.82
CA MET A 1 -10.46 -2.75 29.16
C MET A 1 -9.63 -1.49 29.37
N SER A 2 -8.38 -1.62 29.82
CA SER A 2 -7.59 -0.49 30.35
C SER A 2 -6.87 0.29 29.24
N ALA A 3 -6.78 1.62 29.38
CA ALA A 3 -6.16 2.54 28.42
C ALA A 3 -4.70 2.20 28.06
N GLU A 4 -3.97 1.50 28.94
CA GLU A 4 -2.62 0.98 28.67
C GLU A 4 -2.57 -0.09 27.57
N LYS A 5 -3.64 -0.89 27.39
CA LYS A 5 -3.72 -1.85 26.28
C LYS A 5 -3.91 -1.14 24.94
N GLU A 6 -4.74 -0.09 24.91
CA GLU A 6 -5.00 0.69 23.69
C GLU A 6 -3.76 1.49 23.26
N GLN A 7 -3.00 2.08 24.20
CA GLN A 7 -1.74 2.76 23.88
C GLN A 7 -0.67 1.81 23.33
N ASN A 8 -0.50 0.63 23.93
CA ASN A 8 0.50 -0.34 23.45
C ASN A 8 0.17 -0.89 22.06
N LEU A 9 -1.10 -1.14 21.76
CA LEU A 9 -1.55 -1.57 20.44
C LEU A 9 -1.30 -0.48 19.38
N ASN A 10 -1.58 0.78 19.72
CA ASN A 10 -1.41 1.91 18.81
C ASN A 10 0.09 2.20 18.52
N ASN A 11 0.97 2.03 19.50
CA ASN A 11 2.42 2.14 19.30
C ASN A 11 2.94 1.03 18.37
N SER A 12 2.51 -0.21 18.57
CA SER A 12 2.91 -1.34 17.72
C SER A 12 2.43 -1.17 16.27
N GLU A 13 1.23 -0.61 16.07
CA GLU A 13 0.72 -0.32 14.72
C GLU A 13 1.53 0.78 14.03
N LYS A 14 1.84 1.87 14.73
CA LYS A 14 2.68 2.94 14.19
C LYS A 14 4.08 2.46 13.80
N GLU A 15 4.70 1.62 14.62
CA GLU A 15 6.01 1.03 14.30
C GLU A 15 5.94 0.15 13.05
N ARG A 16 4.91 -0.67 12.91
CA ARG A 16 4.69 -1.49 11.70
C ARG A 16 4.50 -0.65 10.45
N LEU A 17 3.73 0.44 10.54
CA LEU A 17 3.53 1.36 9.41
C LEU A 17 4.81 2.12 9.06
N ALA A 18 5.61 2.51 10.06
CA ALA A 18 6.91 3.13 9.85
C ALA A 18 7.91 2.18 9.20
N GLU A 19 7.91 0.89 9.57
CA GLU A 19 8.71 -0.14 8.92
C GLU A 19 8.31 -0.31 7.45
N LEU A 20 7.01 -0.47 7.19
CA LEU A 20 6.49 -0.55 5.82
C LEU A 20 6.90 0.69 5.00
N ALA A 21 6.82 1.89 5.58
CA ALA A 21 7.23 3.12 4.90
C ALA A 21 8.71 3.11 4.51
N ARG A 22 9.60 2.55 5.35
CA ARG A 22 11.03 2.41 5.06
C ARG A 22 11.27 1.42 3.92
N GLU A 23 10.61 0.28 3.93
CA GLU A 23 10.73 -0.71 2.84
C GLU A 23 10.28 -0.13 1.50
N LEU A 24 9.15 0.58 1.50
CA LEU A 24 8.65 1.24 0.28
C LEU A 24 9.58 2.34 -0.21
N GLU A 25 10.25 3.06 0.70
CA GLU A 25 11.27 4.05 0.33
C GLU A 25 12.49 3.40 -0.34
N VAL A 26 12.96 2.26 0.19
CA VAL A 26 14.07 1.51 -0.42
C VAL A 26 13.69 1.04 -1.83
N ILE A 27 12.51 0.43 -2.00
CA ILE A 27 12.01 -0.02 -3.30
C ILE A 27 11.87 1.16 -4.25
N HIS A 28 11.33 2.28 -3.78
CA HIS A 28 11.16 3.49 -4.57
C HIS A 28 12.50 4.00 -5.10
N VAL A 29 13.51 4.14 -4.23
CA VAL A 29 14.85 4.61 -4.61
C VAL A 29 15.50 3.68 -5.62
N GLN A 30 15.40 2.35 -5.41
CA GLN A 30 15.95 1.36 -6.34
C GLN A 30 15.28 1.41 -7.71
N LYS A 31 13.94 1.54 -7.75
CA LYS A 31 13.16 1.47 -8.98
C LYS A 31 13.24 2.73 -9.83
N THR A 32 13.30 3.88 -9.16
CA THR A 32 13.34 5.20 -9.82
C THR A 32 14.76 5.74 -9.98
N ASN A 33 15.77 5.02 -9.48
CA ASN A 33 17.15 5.49 -9.40
C ASN A 33 17.26 6.88 -8.74
N GLY A 34 16.43 7.13 -7.73
CA GLY A 34 16.32 8.41 -7.03
C GLY A 34 15.46 9.48 -7.70
N GLN A 35 14.76 9.16 -8.81
CA GLN A 35 13.78 10.08 -9.40
C GLN A 35 12.52 10.19 -8.52
N SER A 36 11.98 11.40 -8.42
CA SER A 36 10.82 11.65 -7.56
C SER A 36 9.54 11.02 -8.13
N ASP A 37 8.94 10.10 -7.37
CA ASP A 37 7.59 9.60 -7.62
C ASP A 37 6.64 10.16 -6.57
N VAL A 38 5.81 11.11 -7.01
CA VAL A 38 4.90 11.85 -6.12
C VAL A 38 3.87 10.94 -5.46
N VAL A 39 3.44 9.86 -6.13
CA VAL A 39 2.41 8.95 -5.61
C VAL A 39 3.00 8.06 -4.52
N MET A 40 4.19 7.50 -4.76
CA MET A 40 4.89 6.69 -3.76
C MET A 40 5.30 7.51 -2.53
N GLN A 41 5.83 8.72 -2.72
CA GLN A 41 6.16 9.63 -1.62
C GLN A 41 4.94 10.00 -0.77
N LYS A 42 3.78 10.23 -1.41
CA LYS A 42 2.50 10.49 -0.73
C LYS A 42 2.03 9.29 0.11
N LEU A 43 2.26 8.06 -0.33
CA LEU A 43 1.97 6.86 0.44
C LEU A 43 2.91 6.72 1.63
N ILE A 44 4.22 6.82 1.40
CA ILE A 44 5.26 6.74 2.45
C ILE A 44 4.98 7.75 3.55
N LYS A 45 4.64 9.00 3.20
CA LYS A 45 4.28 10.03 4.17
C LYS A 45 3.11 9.60 5.06
N ARG A 46 2.01 9.11 4.49
CA ARG A 46 0.82 8.67 5.24
C ARG A 46 1.12 7.51 6.17
N LEU A 47 1.98 6.58 5.74
CA LEU A 47 2.42 5.46 6.56
C LEU A 47 3.28 5.94 7.74
N ARG A 48 4.18 6.90 7.52
CA ARG A 48 4.98 7.52 8.60
C ARG A 48 4.14 8.32 9.60
N ASP A 49 3.06 8.93 9.13
CA ASP A 49 2.10 9.62 10.00
C ASP A 49 1.36 8.63 10.92
N GLY A 50 1.48 7.32 10.68
CA GLY A 50 0.91 6.27 11.51
C GLY A 50 -0.60 6.06 11.29
N ASP A 51 -1.12 6.50 10.14
CA ASP A 51 -2.53 6.40 9.80
C ASP A 51 -2.76 5.34 8.71
N ALA A 52 -2.99 4.09 9.16
CA ALA A 52 -3.28 2.97 8.27
C ALA A 52 -4.56 3.20 7.43
N TYR A 53 -5.57 3.86 8.01
CA TYR A 53 -6.84 4.11 7.33
C TYR A 53 -6.65 5.08 6.17
N SER A 54 -6.00 6.21 6.41
CA SER A 54 -5.65 7.19 5.37
C SER A 54 -4.78 6.58 4.27
N ALA A 55 -3.81 5.72 4.63
CA ALA A 55 -3.00 4.99 3.64
C ALA A 55 -3.86 4.05 2.78
N LYS A 56 -4.79 3.30 3.38
CA LYS A 56 -5.70 2.41 2.66
C LYS A 56 -6.63 3.17 1.71
N ILE A 57 -7.24 4.26 2.18
CA ILE A 57 -8.10 5.12 1.34
C ILE A 57 -7.31 5.69 0.17
N PHE A 58 -6.10 6.18 0.40
CA PHE A 58 -5.22 6.66 -0.66
C PHE A 58 -4.96 5.57 -1.72
N LEU A 59 -4.61 4.36 -1.28
CA LEU A 59 -4.37 3.24 -2.17
C LEU A 59 -5.62 2.81 -2.93
N SER A 60 -6.80 2.84 -2.32
CA SER A 60 -8.05 2.54 -3.02
C SER A 60 -8.33 3.51 -4.18
N ASN A 61 -7.91 4.77 -4.06
CA ASN A 61 -8.12 5.79 -5.09
C ASN A 61 -7.02 5.81 -6.16
N GLU A 62 -5.80 5.41 -5.81
CA GLU A 62 -4.61 5.61 -6.65
C GLU A 62 -3.93 4.28 -7.04
N ALA A 63 -4.55 3.12 -6.78
CA ALA A 63 -3.97 1.79 -6.99
C ALA A 63 -3.46 1.56 -8.43
N ASP A 64 -4.10 2.15 -9.44
CA ASP A 64 -3.67 2.07 -10.84
C ASP A 64 -2.29 2.69 -11.07
N LYS A 65 -1.93 3.73 -10.32
CA LYS A 65 -0.64 4.45 -10.43
C LYS A 65 0.53 3.65 -9.85
N PHE A 66 0.24 2.60 -9.09
CA PHE A 66 1.23 1.66 -8.56
C PHE A 66 1.55 0.50 -9.51
N THR A 67 0.99 0.47 -10.73
CA THR A 67 1.24 -0.59 -11.71
C THR A 67 2.74 -0.79 -11.99
N GLN A 68 3.52 0.29 -12.02
CA GLN A 68 4.97 0.21 -12.18
C GLN A 68 5.64 -0.55 -11.02
N TYR A 69 5.09 -0.49 -9.79
CA TYR A 69 5.62 -1.18 -8.60
C TYR A 69 4.97 -2.54 -8.34
N ARG A 70 4.26 -3.12 -9.31
CA ARG A 70 3.45 -4.33 -9.14
C ARG A 70 4.23 -5.54 -8.64
N GLU A 71 5.49 -5.68 -9.03
CA GLU A 71 6.31 -6.86 -8.70
C GLU A 71 7.09 -6.69 -7.40
N ASP A 72 7.32 -5.45 -6.95
CA ASP A 72 8.17 -5.16 -5.79
C ASP A 72 7.36 -4.64 -4.60
N ALA A 73 6.68 -3.49 -4.76
CA ALA A 73 6.06 -2.79 -3.65
C ALA A 73 4.64 -3.30 -3.35
N VAL A 74 3.87 -3.62 -4.39
CA VAL A 74 2.46 -4.05 -4.24
C VAL A 74 2.33 -5.31 -3.37
N PRO A 75 3.14 -6.37 -3.53
CA PRO A 75 3.06 -7.54 -2.66
C PRO A 75 3.32 -7.20 -1.19
N VAL A 76 4.33 -6.38 -0.91
CA VAL A 76 4.68 -5.93 0.44
C VAL A 76 3.54 -5.13 1.07
N ILE A 77 2.91 -4.23 0.31
CA ILE A 77 1.74 -3.47 0.76
C ILE A 77 0.58 -4.41 1.09
N ILE A 78 0.29 -5.38 0.21
CA ILE A 78 -0.80 -6.34 0.41
C ILE A 78 -0.57 -7.17 1.68
N GLU A 79 0.64 -7.66 1.88
CA GLU A 79 0.98 -8.48 3.05
C GLU A 79 0.93 -7.64 4.33
N LYS A 80 1.66 -6.51 4.38
CA LYS A 80 1.87 -5.76 5.62
C LYS A 80 0.73 -4.82 6.00
N LEU A 81 0.04 -4.20 5.03
CA LEU A 81 -1.04 -3.25 5.31
C LEU A 81 -2.43 -3.91 5.29
N TYR A 82 -2.62 -4.93 4.46
CA TYR A 82 -3.90 -5.60 4.25
C TYR A 82 -3.97 -7.02 4.80
N GLY A 83 -2.86 -7.59 5.28
CA GLY A 83 -2.83 -8.96 5.81
C GLY A 83 -3.18 -10.01 4.76
N GLY A 84 -2.95 -9.72 3.46
CA GLY A 84 -3.25 -10.62 2.36
C GLY A 84 -4.68 -10.58 1.80
N SER A 85 -5.58 -9.72 2.31
CA SER A 85 -6.97 -9.65 1.81
C SER A 85 -7.55 -8.23 1.80
N GLY A 86 -8.53 -7.95 0.94
CA GLY A 86 -9.18 -6.63 0.87
C GLY A 86 -8.36 -5.53 0.19
N SER A 87 -7.28 -5.89 -0.50
CA SER A 87 -6.49 -4.95 -1.30
C SER A 87 -7.23 -4.49 -2.56
N PRO A 88 -7.06 -3.21 -2.97
CA PRO A 88 -7.70 -2.68 -4.19
C PRO A 88 -7.21 -3.38 -5.47
N TRP A 89 -6.00 -3.95 -5.46
CA TRP A 89 -5.45 -4.66 -6.61
C TRP A 89 -6.16 -5.98 -6.90
N PHE A 90 -6.67 -6.69 -5.90
CA PHE A 90 -7.50 -7.88 -6.14
C PHE A 90 -8.79 -7.53 -6.91
N THR A 91 -9.37 -6.36 -6.61
CA THR A 91 -10.55 -5.86 -7.32
C THR A 91 -10.19 -5.38 -8.72
N LEU A 92 -9.05 -4.70 -8.89
CA LEU A 92 -8.56 -4.28 -10.21
C LEU A 92 -8.26 -5.47 -11.12
N GLU A 93 -7.55 -6.50 -10.62
CA GLU A 93 -7.26 -7.71 -11.39
C GLU A 93 -8.54 -8.45 -11.78
N ARG A 94 -9.52 -8.53 -10.88
CA ARG A 94 -10.84 -9.11 -11.18
C ARG A 94 -11.55 -8.31 -12.28
N LYS A 95 -11.55 -6.98 -12.22
CA LYS A 95 -12.13 -6.12 -13.26
C LYS A 95 -11.43 -6.27 -14.61
N MET A 96 -10.10 -6.31 -14.64
CA MET A 96 -9.34 -6.49 -15.89
C MET A 96 -9.55 -7.86 -16.55
N ARG A 97 -9.76 -8.92 -15.76
CA ARG A 97 -10.11 -10.24 -16.30
C ARG A 97 -11.49 -10.26 -16.93
N ILE A 98 -12.47 -9.59 -16.34
CA ILE A 98 -13.84 -9.51 -16.88
C ILE A 98 -13.84 -8.81 -18.25
N VAL A 99 -13.13 -7.68 -18.38
CA VAL A 99 -13.03 -6.95 -19.66
C VAL A 99 -12.34 -7.78 -20.75
N LYS A 100 -11.40 -8.67 -20.40
CA LYS A 100 -10.77 -9.60 -21.38
C LYS A 100 -11.68 -10.74 -21.82
N SER A 101 -12.64 -11.13 -20.99
CA SER A 101 -13.62 -12.17 -21.30
C SER A 101 -14.80 -11.66 -22.14
N GLU A 102 -14.97 -10.34 -22.23
CA GLU A 102 -16.04 -9.68 -22.99
C GLU A 102 -15.55 -9.06 -24.31
N SER A 103 -14.37 -9.42 -24.81
CA SER A 103 -14.00 -9.14 -26.21
C SER A 103 -14.67 -10.18 -27.11
N PRO A 104 -15.75 -9.85 -27.84
CA PRO A 104 -16.32 -10.77 -28.80
C PRO A 104 -15.31 -10.96 -29.94
N LYS A 105 -14.96 -12.21 -30.20
CA LYS A 105 -14.59 -12.62 -31.56
C LYS A 105 -15.85 -13.13 -32.23
#